data_AF-A0A534PWE1-F1
#
_entry.id   AF-A0A534PWE1-F1
#
_cell.length_a   1.000
_cell.length_b   1.000
_cell.length_c   1.000
_cell.angle_alpha   90.00
_cell.angle_beta   90.00
_cell.angle_gamma   90.00
#
_symmetry.space_group_name_H-M   'P 1'
#
loop_
_entity.id
_entity.type
_entity.pdbx_description
1 polymer ?
#
loop_
_entity_poly.entity_id
_entity_poly.type
_entity_poly.pdbx_seq_one_letter_code
_entity_poly.pdbx_strand_id
1 'polypeptide(L)'
;MRRGGRATGCGAHARGAPAPLRGPARGLQEAAPARVRGVAAAHRGDRPGAARAPGRADQRRRVAAGLPSRRHQNIILEVKNAIPKQPNPRHLGPVAARSARRALAHREASHDDAVRRLVAASFALIRETGSLEPSVASIVSRAGLSNQAFYRHFHSKDELLLGVLDEGFRLLASYLAHRVESASGSEAKIRTWIGGVLEQALQPEASAATRPFAVSRARLAELFPDEVAASERELVASLRSAIAEAVASGDLPGADPERDAQAIYTLAIGWVQRALSQRAPAPRGEADHLIEFALAALHRQAPRRKFRAASVASEDHQAGARSERKFRAASRRRAKTIRQASEVEKVVS
;
A
#
# COMPACT_ATOMS: atom_id res chain seq x y z
N MET A 1 61.67 -5.40 -38.79
CA MET A 1 62.47 -4.55 -37.87
C MET A 1 62.22 -3.08 -38.22
N ARG A 2 61.89 -2.26 -37.20
CA ARG A 2 62.12 -0.81 -36.99
C ARG A 2 62.21 0.15 -38.20
N ARG A 3 61.73 1.40 -38.15
CA ARG A 3 60.99 2.25 -37.21
C ARG A 3 60.62 3.50 -38.04
N GLY A 4 59.38 3.97 -37.91
CA GLY A 4 58.87 5.15 -38.62
C GLY A 4 59.36 6.47 -38.04
N GLY A 5 59.25 7.48 -38.89
CA GLY A 5 59.75 8.84 -38.77
C GLY A 5 59.09 9.74 -37.71
N ARG A 6 59.66 10.95 -37.63
CA ARG A 6 59.65 11.95 -36.57
C ARG A 6 58.48 12.96 -36.63
N ALA A 7 58.51 13.85 -35.63
CA ALA A 7 58.05 15.26 -35.58
C ALA A 7 56.65 15.47 -34.97
N THR A 8 56.48 15.96 -33.72
CA THR A 8 56.72 17.29 -33.06
C THR A 8 55.60 18.32 -33.27
N GLY A 9 55.12 18.90 -32.16
CA GLY A 9 54.28 20.12 -32.05
C GLY A 9 52.97 19.85 -31.27
N CYS A 10 52.87 20.11 -29.95
CA CYS A 10 52.74 21.40 -29.24
C CYS A 10 51.41 22.13 -29.52
N GLY A 11 50.58 22.29 -28.49
CA GLY A 11 49.33 23.06 -28.54
C GLY A 11 48.44 22.83 -27.31
N ALA A 12 48.61 23.69 -26.31
CA ALA A 12 47.82 23.75 -25.07
C ALA A 12 46.35 24.11 -25.32
N HIS A 13 45.42 23.57 -24.52
CA HIS A 13 44.34 24.35 -23.90
C HIS A 13 43.64 23.54 -22.80
N ALA A 14 43.88 23.97 -21.56
CA ALA A 14 43.10 23.61 -20.38
C ALA A 14 41.84 24.49 -20.32
N ARG A 15 40.64 23.86 -20.23
CA ARG A 15 39.37 24.37 -19.64
C ARG A 15 38.51 23.12 -19.42
N GLY A 16 37.81 22.87 -18.33
CA GLY A 16 37.45 23.61 -17.13
C GLY A 16 36.24 22.86 -16.55
N ALA A 17 36.32 22.42 -15.30
CA ALA A 17 35.26 21.71 -14.59
C ALA A 17 34.05 22.63 -14.32
N PRO A 18 32.81 22.13 -14.32
CA PRO A 18 31.67 22.88 -13.80
C PRO A 18 31.48 22.66 -12.29
N ALA A 19 31.56 23.75 -11.54
CA ALA A 19 31.18 23.88 -10.13
C ALA A 19 29.69 24.29 -9.99
N PRO A 20 29.09 24.20 -8.79
CA PRO A 20 27.64 24.13 -8.57
C PRO A 20 26.97 25.50 -8.47
N LEU A 21 25.67 25.55 -8.80
CA LEU A 21 24.85 26.76 -8.72
C LEU A 21 24.34 27.00 -7.29
N ARG A 22 24.57 28.22 -6.79
CA ARG A 22 24.07 28.78 -5.52
C ARG A 22 23.44 30.16 -5.77
N GLY A 23 22.23 30.36 -5.26
CA GLY A 23 21.65 31.67 -4.85
C GLY A 23 20.99 32.53 -5.94
N PRO A 24 20.03 33.44 -5.57
CA PRO A 24 20.23 34.37 -4.45
C PRO A 24 19.05 34.52 -3.45
N ALA A 25 19.34 35.28 -2.40
CA ALA A 25 18.59 35.50 -1.16
C ALA A 25 17.71 36.77 -1.15
N ARG A 26 16.73 36.79 -0.22
CA ARG A 26 16.13 37.92 0.56
C ARG A 26 14.89 37.33 1.25
N GLY A 27 14.68 37.31 2.57
CA GLY A 27 15.02 38.26 3.63
C GLY A 27 13.86 39.24 3.80
N LEU A 28 12.87 38.95 4.67
CA LEU A 28 11.94 39.92 5.29
C LEU A 28 11.08 39.28 6.41
N GLN A 29 11.36 39.74 7.63
CA GLN A 29 10.55 40.05 8.82
C GLN A 29 9.14 39.48 9.10
N GLU A 30 8.96 39.16 10.39
CA GLU A 30 7.72 38.91 11.15
C GLU A 30 6.72 40.08 11.15
N ALA A 31 5.41 39.77 11.10
CA ALA A 31 4.34 40.58 11.69
C ALA A 31 3.06 39.75 11.96
N ALA A 32 2.51 39.91 13.16
CA ALA A 32 1.34 39.23 13.73
C ALA A 32 -0.02 39.80 13.21
N PRO A 33 -1.18 39.15 13.49
CA PRO A 33 -2.41 39.37 12.73
C PRO A 33 -3.28 40.55 13.22
N ALA A 34 -3.88 41.25 12.24
CA ALA A 34 -4.83 42.34 12.43
C ALA A 34 -6.25 41.84 12.78
N ARG A 35 -6.87 42.56 13.72
CA ARG A 35 -8.25 42.40 14.20
C ARG A 35 -9.26 42.83 13.12
N VAL A 36 -10.30 42.04 12.90
CA VAL A 36 -11.51 42.46 12.16
C VAL A 36 -12.68 42.55 13.15
N ARG A 37 -12.97 43.78 13.60
CA ARG A 37 -14.33 44.25 13.93
C ARG A 37 -14.90 44.77 12.60
N GLY A 38 -16.15 44.67 12.22
CA GLY A 38 -17.42 44.38 12.88
C GLY A 38 -18.46 44.97 11.93
N VAL A 39 -19.38 44.17 11.40
CA VAL A 39 -20.39 44.64 10.46
C VAL A 39 -21.75 44.52 11.13
N ALA A 40 -22.31 45.68 11.45
CA ALA A 40 -23.70 45.87 11.80
C ALA A 40 -24.49 46.15 10.52
N ALA A 41 -25.61 45.44 10.32
CA ALA A 41 -26.65 45.87 9.42
C ALA A 41 -28.01 45.43 10.00
N ALA A 42 -28.73 46.41 10.53
CA ALA A 42 -30.13 46.31 10.88
C ALA A 42 -30.96 46.53 9.62
N HIS A 43 -31.94 45.66 9.36
CA HIS A 43 -33.13 46.04 8.60
C HIS A 43 -34.35 45.32 9.19
N ARG A 44 -35.34 46.15 9.52
CA ARG A 44 -36.65 45.81 10.11
C ARG A 44 -37.71 46.39 9.16
N GLY A 45 -38.83 45.69 9.03
CA GLY A 45 -40.02 46.07 8.24
C GLY A 45 -40.30 45.01 7.16
N ASP A 46 -41.52 44.53 6.94
CA ASP A 46 -42.84 45.02 7.30
C ASP A 46 -43.87 43.94 6.86
N ARG A 47 -45.01 43.77 7.54
CA ARG A 47 -46.28 43.23 6.99
C ARG A 47 -47.47 43.50 7.95
N PRO A 48 -48.70 43.64 7.44
CA PRO A 48 -49.59 44.72 7.84
C PRO A 48 -50.93 44.30 8.50
N GLY A 49 -51.53 45.27 9.20
CA GLY A 49 -52.93 45.73 9.05
C GLY A 49 -54.11 44.80 9.33
N ALA A 50 -54.93 45.17 10.33
CA ALA A 50 -56.29 45.73 10.14
C ALA A 50 -57.29 45.27 11.22
N ALA A 51 -57.95 46.22 11.90
CA ALA A 51 -59.42 46.32 11.95
C ALA A 51 -59.87 47.48 12.85
N ARG A 52 -60.69 48.36 12.27
CA ARG A 52 -61.41 49.48 12.89
C ARG A 52 -62.62 48.99 13.70
N ALA A 53 -62.95 49.77 14.74
CA ALA A 53 -64.21 49.83 15.50
C ALA A 53 -65.43 50.21 14.59
N PRO A 54 -66.72 50.37 15.04
CA PRO A 54 -67.18 50.91 16.34
C PRO A 54 -68.55 50.39 16.88
N GLY A 55 -69.01 50.94 18.00
CA GLY A 55 -70.43 50.88 18.41
C GLY A 55 -70.69 51.40 19.82
N ARG A 56 -71.07 52.68 19.93
CA ARG A 56 -71.51 53.37 21.17
C ARG A 56 -73.01 53.19 21.39
N ALA A 57 -73.44 53.03 22.64
CA ALA A 57 -74.66 53.63 23.24
C ALA A 57 -74.58 53.36 24.76
N ASP A 58 -74.40 54.37 25.61
CA ASP A 58 -75.41 55.31 26.13
C ASP A 58 -75.89 54.85 27.51
N GLN A 59 -75.48 55.55 28.57
CA GLN A 59 -76.40 56.24 29.50
C GLN A 59 -75.67 56.79 30.72
N ARG A 60 -75.90 58.08 30.93
CA ARG A 60 -75.55 58.84 32.12
C ARG A 60 -76.52 58.48 33.25
N ARG A 61 -76.01 58.26 34.47
CA ARG A 61 -76.33 59.09 35.65
C ARG A 61 -75.51 58.64 36.87
N ARG A 62 -74.93 59.64 37.53
CA ARG A 62 -74.17 59.57 38.79
C ARG A 62 -75.15 59.46 39.96
N VAL A 63 -74.78 58.77 41.06
CA VAL A 63 -74.83 59.31 42.45
C VAL A 63 -73.86 58.53 43.38
N ALA A 64 -72.97 59.31 44.01
CA ALA A 64 -72.34 59.23 45.34
C ALA A 64 -71.67 57.97 45.95
N ALA A 65 -70.43 58.22 46.40
CA ALA A 65 -69.85 57.92 47.73
C ALA A 65 -69.50 56.47 48.11
N GLY A 66 -68.20 56.27 48.41
CA GLY A 66 -67.68 55.16 49.24
C GLY A 66 -66.49 54.39 48.65
N LEU A 67 -65.27 54.68 49.11
CA LEU A 67 -64.07 53.81 48.99
C LEU A 67 -64.17 52.64 50.02
N PRO A 68 -63.56 51.44 49.86
CA PRO A 68 -62.10 51.32 49.70
C PRO A 68 -61.50 50.06 48.99
N SER A 69 -60.17 50.14 48.77
CA SER A 69 -59.19 49.05 48.65
C SER A 69 -59.30 48.02 47.53
N ARG A 70 -58.73 48.35 46.36
CA ARG A 70 -58.27 47.32 45.41
C ARG A 70 -56.97 46.71 45.91
N ARG A 71 -57.05 45.46 46.38
CA ARG A 71 -55.91 44.56 46.60
C ARG A 71 -55.02 44.57 45.35
N HIS A 72 -53.76 44.96 45.50
CA HIS A 72 -52.76 44.67 44.47
C HIS A 72 -52.57 43.15 44.48
N GLN A 73 -53.14 42.44 43.51
CA GLN A 73 -52.76 41.05 43.28
C GLN A 73 -51.34 41.07 42.72
N ASN A 74 -50.36 40.71 43.54
CA ASN A 74 -49.03 40.36 43.05
C ASN A 74 -49.21 39.16 42.10
N ILE A 75 -49.00 39.38 40.80
CA ILE A 75 -48.92 38.30 39.83
C ILE A 75 -47.55 37.64 40.03
N ILE A 76 -47.51 36.61 40.88
CA ILE A 76 -46.36 35.70 40.92
C ILE A 76 -46.47 34.87 39.64
N LEU A 77 -45.60 35.14 38.66
CA LEU A 77 -45.39 34.20 37.56
C LEU A 77 -44.77 32.94 38.17
N GLU A 78 -45.55 31.87 38.33
CA GLU A 78 -45.00 30.53 38.59
C GLU A 78 -44.20 30.07 37.37
N VAL A 79 -42.98 30.59 37.21
CA VAL A 79 -42.00 30.01 36.30
C VAL A 79 -41.41 28.81 37.04
N LYS A 80 -42.00 27.64 36.83
CA LYS A 80 -41.38 26.37 37.23
C LYS A 80 -40.10 26.23 36.42
N ASN A 81 -38.96 26.52 37.02
CA ASN A 81 -37.65 26.27 36.41
C ASN A 81 -37.56 24.77 36.08
N ALA A 82 -37.64 24.43 34.79
CA ALA A 82 -37.46 23.06 34.33
C ALA A 82 -35.99 22.68 34.57
N ILE A 83 -35.73 21.91 35.62
CA ILE A 83 -34.41 21.32 35.86
C ILE A 83 -34.12 20.38 34.67
N PRO A 84 -33.04 20.60 33.90
CA PRO A 84 -32.71 19.72 32.79
C PRO A 84 -32.59 18.28 33.28
N LYS A 85 -33.44 17.39 32.76
CA LYS A 85 -33.32 15.95 33.01
C LYS A 85 -31.97 15.49 32.49
N GLN A 86 -31.34 14.53 33.17
CA GLN A 86 -30.04 14.02 32.72
C GLN A 86 -30.10 13.60 31.24
N PRO A 87 -29.10 13.97 30.43
CA PRO A 87 -29.11 13.66 29.00
C PRO A 87 -29.17 12.14 28.82
N ASN A 88 -30.04 11.68 27.92
CA ASN A 88 -30.18 10.27 27.62
C ASN A 88 -28.85 9.70 27.10
N PRO A 89 -28.24 8.69 27.76
CA PRO A 89 -26.92 8.16 27.39
C PRO A 89 -26.89 7.55 25.97
N ARG A 90 -28.05 7.26 25.37
CA ARG A 90 -28.15 6.72 24.00
C ARG A 90 -28.10 7.78 22.90
N HIS A 91 -28.16 9.07 23.24
CA HIS A 91 -28.17 10.16 22.26
C HIS A 91 -27.11 11.21 22.58
N LEU A 92 -26.03 11.20 21.81
CA LEU A 92 -25.02 12.26 21.85
C LEU A 92 -25.63 13.54 21.30
N GLY A 93 -25.57 14.62 22.08
CA GLY A 93 -25.93 15.94 21.58
C GLY A 93 -25.10 16.33 20.34
N PRO A 94 -25.60 17.20 19.46
CA PRO A 94 -24.95 17.50 18.17
C PRO A 94 -23.49 17.97 18.30
N VAL A 95 -23.17 18.70 19.37
CA VAL A 95 -21.81 19.17 19.67
C VAL A 95 -20.91 18.02 20.12
N ALA A 96 -21.40 17.13 20.98
CA ALA A 96 -20.66 15.97 21.45
C ALA A 96 -20.39 14.98 20.29
N ALA A 97 -21.37 14.75 19.42
CA ALA A 97 -21.22 13.94 18.22
C ALA A 97 -20.17 14.52 17.25
N ARG A 98 -20.18 15.83 17.00
CA ARG A 98 -19.14 16.49 16.19
C ARG A 98 -17.76 16.40 16.83
N SER A 99 -17.66 16.54 18.15
CA SER A 99 -16.38 16.44 18.87
C SER A 99 -15.82 15.03 18.82
N ALA A 100 -16.68 14.00 18.97
CA ALA A 100 -16.32 12.60 18.81
C ALA A 100 -15.81 12.30 17.39
N ARG A 101 -16.50 12.78 16.35
CA ARG A 101 -16.04 12.65 14.94
C ARG A 101 -14.68 13.30 14.70
N ARG A 102 -14.45 14.51 15.25
CA ARG A 102 -13.13 15.17 15.17
C ARG A 102 -12.04 14.37 15.87
N ALA A 103 -12.34 13.80 17.04
CA ALA A 103 -11.39 12.95 17.76
C ALA A 103 -11.06 11.67 17.00
N LEU A 104 -12.05 11.05 16.33
CA LEU A 104 -11.83 9.90 15.44
C LEU A 104 -10.96 10.28 14.24
N ALA A 105 -11.30 11.34 13.52
CA ALA A 105 -10.51 11.81 12.38
C ALA A 105 -9.08 12.18 12.77
N HIS A 106 -8.89 12.80 13.94
CA HIS A 106 -7.55 13.08 14.47
C HIS A 106 -6.78 11.80 14.79
N ARG A 107 -7.46 10.78 15.37
CA ARG A 107 -6.84 9.47 15.65
C ARG A 107 -6.46 8.74 14.37
N GLU A 108 -7.32 8.74 13.36
CA GLU A 108 -7.04 8.18 12.03
C GLU A 108 -5.86 8.90 11.37
N ALA A 109 -5.87 10.23 11.34
CA ALA A 109 -4.74 10.99 10.78
C ALA A 109 -3.42 10.74 11.52
N SER A 110 -3.45 10.64 12.86
CA SER A 110 -2.27 10.30 13.66
C SER A 110 -1.82 8.86 13.43
N HIS A 111 -2.77 7.96 13.17
CA HIS A 111 -2.50 6.56 12.83
C HIS A 111 -1.78 6.47 11.48
N ASP A 112 -2.30 7.14 10.47
CA ASP A 112 -1.74 7.16 9.12
C ASP A 112 -0.35 7.82 9.09
N ASP A 113 -0.14 8.90 9.85
CA ASP A 113 1.18 9.52 9.98
C ASP A 113 2.19 8.55 10.61
N ALA A 114 1.80 7.86 11.68
CA ALA A 114 2.67 6.88 12.32
C ALA A 114 3.03 5.73 11.39
N VAL A 115 2.05 5.17 10.66
CA VAL A 115 2.27 4.13 9.64
C VAL A 115 3.23 4.61 8.56
N ARG A 116 2.99 5.80 7.98
CA ARG A 116 3.87 6.40 6.96
C ARG A 116 5.30 6.57 7.46
N ARG A 117 5.48 7.05 8.69
CA ARG A 117 6.80 7.24 9.31
C ARG A 117 7.51 5.91 9.55
N LEU A 118 6.80 4.86 9.97
CA LEU A 118 7.37 3.52 10.14
C LEU A 118 7.81 2.92 8.81
N VAL A 119 6.97 3.01 7.77
CA VAL A 119 7.30 2.55 6.41
C VAL A 119 8.51 3.30 5.85
N ALA A 120 8.50 4.63 5.91
CA ALA A 120 9.60 5.47 5.43
C ALA A 120 10.91 5.22 6.19
N ALA A 121 10.85 5.08 7.52
CA ALA A 121 12.01 4.74 8.34
C ALA A 121 12.58 3.37 7.98
N SER A 122 11.71 2.39 7.69
CA SER A 122 12.11 1.05 7.26
C SER A 122 12.84 1.09 5.93
N PHE A 123 12.29 1.81 4.94
CA PHE A 123 12.95 2.05 3.64
C PHE A 123 14.33 2.68 3.79
N ALA A 124 14.44 3.72 4.61
CA ALA A 124 15.70 4.43 4.83
C ALA A 124 16.75 3.52 5.48
N LEU A 125 16.38 2.76 6.52
CA LEU A 125 17.30 1.83 7.19
C LEU A 125 17.76 0.70 6.27
N ILE A 126 16.84 0.16 5.49
CA ILE A 126 17.12 -0.84 4.45
C ILE A 126 18.20 -0.32 3.50
N ARG A 127 18.02 0.90 2.96
CA ARG A 127 18.93 1.50 1.98
C ARG A 127 20.30 1.81 2.58
N GLU A 128 20.34 2.35 3.79
CA GLU A 128 21.58 2.77 4.44
C GLU A 128 22.43 1.61 4.96
N THR A 129 21.79 0.60 5.54
CA THR A 129 22.49 -0.50 6.21
C THR A 129 22.72 -1.70 5.29
N GLY A 130 21.96 -1.80 4.19
CA GLY A 130 21.91 -3.00 3.36
C GLY A 130 21.36 -4.23 4.08
N SER A 131 20.79 -4.05 5.29
CA SER A 131 20.13 -5.10 6.04
C SER A 131 18.84 -5.51 5.34
N LEU A 132 18.68 -6.82 5.13
CA LEU A 132 17.46 -7.39 4.54
C LEU A 132 16.25 -7.18 5.45
N GLU A 133 16.46 -7.12 6.77
CA GLU A 133 15.37 -6.86 7.68
C GLU A 133 15.83 -6.08 8.93
N PRO A 134 15.76 -4.73 8.92
CA PRO A 134 16.09 -3.91 10.09
C PRO A 134 15.32 -4.33 11.35
N SER A 135 15.91 -4.13 12.54
CA SER A 135 15.23 -4.42 13.80
C SER A 135 14.08 -3.44 14.05
N VAL A 136 13.01 -3.91 14.71
CA VAL A 136 11.88 -3.02 15.12
C VAL A 136 12.40 -1.85 15.96
N ALA A 137 13.35 -2.10 16.87
CA ALA A 137 13.96 -1.06 17.69
C ALA A 137 14.63 0.05 16.85
N SER A 138 15.38 -0.32 15.81
CA SER A 138 16.00 0.63 14.89
C SER A 138 14.95 1.42 14.12
N ILE A 139 13.89 0.75 13.64
CA ILE A 139 12.80 1.36 12.87
C ILE A 139 12.06 2.40 13.71
N VAL A 140 11.61 2.05 14.91
CA VAL A 140 10.85 2.98 15.76
C VAL A 140 11.72 4.14 16.23
N SER A 141 13.00 3.87 16.56
CA SER A 141 13.96 4.92 16.93
C SER A 141 14.11 5.95 15.81
N ARG A 142 14.20 5.49 14.56
CA ARG A 142 14.30 6.38 13.40
C ARG A 142 12.99 7.09 13.08
N ALA A 143 11.87 6.40 13.21
CA ALA A 143 10.54 6.98 13.00
C ALA A 143 10.20 8.03 14.07
N GLY A 144 10.94 8.09 15.18
CA GLY A 144 10.62 8.93 16.33
C GLY A 144 9.40 8.42 17.10
N LEU A 145 9.23 7.09 17.16
CA LEU A 145 8.12 6.39 17.79
C LEU A 145 8.64 5.40 18.84
N SER A 146 7.76 4.92 19.72
CA SER A 146 8.10 3.89 20.70
C SER A 146 7.82 2.48 20.17
N ASN A 147 8.43 1.46 20.77
CA ASN A 147 8.09 0.05 20.47
C ASN A 147 6.61 -0.24 20.72
N GLN A 148 6.02 0.33 21.78
CA GLN A 148 4.59 0.19 22.04
C GLN A 148 3.74 0.85 20.95
N ALA A 149 4.20 1.97 20.38
CA ALA A 149 3.53 2.60 19.25
C ALA A 149 3.56 1.71 18.01
N PHE A 150 4.65 1.00 17.74
CA PHE A 150 4.71 0.03 16.64
C PHE A 150 3.63 -1.05 16.73
N TYR A 151 3.54 -1.74 17.87
CA TYR A 151 2.56 -2.83 18.06
C TYR A 151 1.11 -2.35 18.17
N ARG A 152 0.85 -1.04 18.21
CA ARG A 152 -0.49 -0.48 18.02
C ARG A 152 -0.91 -0.40 16.54
N HIS A 153 0.05 -0.36 15.63
CA HIS A 153 -0.17 -0.17 14.19
C HIS A 153 0.05 -1.43 13.38
N PHE A 154 0.97 -2.29 13.82
CA PHE A 154 1.29 -3.55 13.15
C PHE A 154 1.28 -4.70 14.16
N HIS A 155 0.61 -5.79 13.82
CA HIS A 155 0.61 -7.03 14.58
C HIS A 155 1.95 -7.77 14.48
N SER A 156 2.67 -7.58 13.38
CA SER A 156 3.97 -8.23 13.15
C SER A 156 4.93 -7.36 12.33
N LYS A 157 6.20 -7.74 12.35
CA LYS A 157 7.21 -7.17 11.46
C LYS A 157 6.89 -7.48 9.98
N ASP A 158 6.30 -8.64 9.69
CA ASP A 158 5.97 -9.04 8.32
C ASP A 158 4.85 -8.15 7.74
N GLU A 159 3.90 -7.73 8.57
CA GLU A 159 2.84 -6.79 8.15
C GLU A 159 3.41 -5.39 7.83
N LEU A 160 4.39 -4.92 8.61
CA LEU A 160 5.14 -3.73 8.24
C LEU A 160 5.87 -3.95 6.90
N LEU A 161 6.60 -5.07 6.74
CA LEU A 161 7.34 -5.36 5.52
C LEU A 161 6.44 -5.50 4.29
N LEU A 162 5.20 -5.97 4.46
CA LEU A 162 4.17 -5.97 3.42
C LEU A 162 3.85 -4.53 3.00
N GLY A 163 3.57 -3.63 3.94
CA GLY A 163 3.32 -2.21 3.63
C GLY A 163 4.52 -1.52 2.97
N VAL A 164 5.74 -1.91 3.33
CA VAL A 164 6.96 -1.42 2.68
C VAL A 164 7.08 -1.99 1.25
N LEU A 165 6.77 -3.27 1.03
CA LEU A 165 6.76 -3.89 -0.29
C LEU A 165 5.73 -3.22 -1.21
N ASP A 166 4.51 -3.02 -0.72
CA ASP A 166 3.42 -2.37 -1.44
C ASP A 166 3.83 -0.96 -1.90
N GLU A 167 4.35 -0.14 -0.99
CA GLU A 167 4.84 1.20 -1.33
C GLU A 167 5.99 1.15 -2.34
N GLY A 168 6.88 0.15 -2.24
CA GLY A 168 7.95 -0.06 -3.22
C GLY A 168 7.42 -0.40 -4.61
N PHE A 169 6.42 -1.27 -4.70
CA PHE A 169 5.75 -1.62 -5.95
C PHE A 169 5.01 -0.43 -6.54
N ARG A 170 4.33 0.37 -5.72
CA ARG A 170 3.63 1.58 -6.15
C ARG A 170 4.60 2.63 -6.74
N LEU A 171 5.74 2.85 -6.09
CA LEU A 171 6.79 3.74 -6.60
C LEU A 171 7.36 3.24 -7.93
N LEU A 172 7.67 1.95 -8.02
CA LEU A 172 8.17 1.34 -9.25
C LEU A 172 7.12 1.38 -10.37
N ALA A 173 5.86 1.07 -10.07
CA ALA A 173 4.74 1.10 -11.01
C ALA A 173 4.57 2.51 -11.60
N SER A 174 4.57 3.54 -10.75
CA SER A 174 4.49 4.93 -11.18
C SER A 174 5.67 5.34 -12.06
N TYR A 175 6.90 4.95 -11.71
CA TYR A 175 8.09 5.21 -12.49
C TYR A 175 8.04 4.54 -13.87
N LEU A 176 7.68 3.26 -13.92
CA LEU A 176 7.58 2.50 -15.16
C LEU A 176 6.45 3.02 -16.05
N ALA A 177 5.28 3.33 -15.48
CA ALA A 177 4.17 3.90 -16.23
C ALA A 177 4.58 5.20 -16.95
N HIS A 178 5.25 6.11 -16.26
CA HIS A 178 5.73 7.36 -16.87
C HIS A 178 6.75 7.13 -18.01
N ARG A 179 7.68 6.18 -17.82
CA ARG A 179 8.66 5.82 -18.85
C ARG A 179 8.01 5.16 -20.08
N VAL A 180 7.05 4.27 -19.84
CA VAL A 180 6.28 3.58 -20.89
C VAL A 180 5.45 4.59 -21.69
N GLU A 181 4.77 5.52 -21.03
CA GLU A 181 3.99 6.59 -21.70
C GLU A 181 4.86 7.42 -22.65
N SER A 182 6.12 7.66 -22.27
CA SER A 182 7.06 8.47 -23.04
C SER A 182 7.70 7.72 -24.22
N ALA A 183 7.53 6.40 -24.32
CA ALA A 183 8.12 5.59 -25.37
C ALA A 183 7.22 5.52 -26.62
N SER A 184 7.81 5.75 -27.79
CA SER A 184 7.11 5.70 -29.07
C SER A 184 7.11 4.29 -29.66
N GLY A 185 5.91 3.73 -29.85
CA GLY A 185 5.69 2.41 -30.45
C GLY A 185 5.58 1.28 -29.43
N SER A 186 4.72 0.31 -29.76
CA SER A 186 4.32 -0.80 -28.90
C SER A 186 5.50 -1.63 -28.37
N GLU A 187 6.45 -1.99 -29.24
CA GLU A 187 7.64 -2.74 -28.83
C GLU A 187 8.53 -1.93 -27.89
N ALA A 188 8.74 -0.64 -28.18
CA ALA A 188 9.57 0.24 -27.35
C ALA A 188 8.98 0.42 -25.95
N LYS A 189 7.65 0.51 -25.84
CA LYS A 189 6.92 0.53 -24.56
C LYS A 189 7.19 -0.72 -23.74
N ILE A 190 7.02 -1.90 -24.33
CA ILE A 190 7.23 -3.20 -23.66
C ILE A 190 8.70 -3.36 -23.24
N ARG A 191 9.63 -3.06 -24.16
CA ARG A 191 11.08 -3.06 -23.90
C ARG A 191 11.45 -2.13 -22.75
N THR A 192 10.88 -0.93 -22.71
CA THR A 192 11.10 0.06 -21.65
C THR A 192 10.64 -0.45 -20.29
N TRP A 193 9.47 -1.10 -20.25
CA TRP A 193 8.97 -1.69 -19.00
C TRP A 193 9.89 -2.80 -18.50
N ILE A 194 10.27 -3.75 -19.36
CA ILE A 194 11.15 -4.88 -18.99
C ILE A 194 12.50 -4.32 -18.51
N GLY A 195 13.11 -3.42 -19.29
CA GLY A 195 14.37 -2.79 -18.93
C GLY A 195 14.33 -2.09 -17.57
N GLY A 196 13.27 -1.34 -17.28
CA GLY A 196 13.12 -0.65 -16.00
C GLY A 196 12.98 -1.59 -14.79
N VAL A 197 12.38 -2.77 -14.98
CA VAL A 197 12.36 -3.83 -13.94
C VAL A 197 13.76 -4.44 -13.78
N LEU A 198 14.45 -4.78 -14.87
CA LEU A 198 15.79 -5.38 -14.81
C LEU A 198 16.84 -4.40 -14.24
N GLU A 199 16.68 -3.10 -14.48
CA GLU A 199 17.51 -2.03 -13.90
C GLU A 199 17.53 -2.08 -12.36
N GLN A 200 16.50 -2.65 -11.72
CA GLN A 200 16.45 -2.83 -10.25
C GLN A 200 17.53 -3.77 -9.71
N ALA A 201 18.12 -4.64 -10.55
CA ALA A 201 19.26 -5.49 -10.17
C ALA A 201 20.59 -5.07 -10.82
N LEU A 202 20.55 -4.13 -11.76
CA LEU A 202 21.74 -3.68 -12.50
C LEU A 202 22.34 -2.40 -11.91
N GLN A 203 21.52 -1.53 -11.33
CA GLN A 203 21.97 -0.27 -10.76
C GLN A 203 22.25 -0.44 -9.26
N PRO A 204 23.42 -0.04 -8.73
CA PRO A 204 23.78 -0.24 -7.33
C PRO A 204 22.74 0.31 -6.35
N GLU A 205 22.26 1.53 -6.59
CA GLU A 205 21.27 2.19 -5.74
C GLU A 205 19.90 1.47 -5.76
N ALA A 206 19.45 1.10 -6.96
CA ALA A 206 18.18 0.38 -7.14
C ALA A 206 18.26 -1.04 -6.56
N SER A 207 19.41 -1.69 -6.69
CA SER A 207 19.69 -3.02 -6.13
C SER A 207 19.64 -2.98 -4.60
N ALA A 208 20.29 -1.99 -3.99
CA ALA A 208 20.26 -1.80 -2.54
C ALA A 208 18.82 -1.58 -2.03
N ALA A 209 18.03 -0.78 -2.75
CA ALA A 209 16.63 -0.52 -2.41
C ALA A 209 15.73 -1.76 -2.60
N THR A 210 15.94 -2.56 -3.65
CA THR A 210 15.03 -3.66 -4.03
C THR A 210 15.35 -4.98 -3.30
N ARG A 211 16.60 -5.21 -2.93
CA ARG A 211 17.10 -6.48 -2.38
C ARG A 211 16.33 -7.05 -1.18
N PRO A 212 15.96 -6.27 -0.14
CA PRO A 212 15.15 -6.80 0.96
C PRO A 212 13.82 -7.39 0.50
N PHE A 213 13.12 -6.71 -0.42
CA PHE A 213 11.85 -7.17 -0.96
C PHE A 213 12.04 -8.42 -1.81
N ALA A 214 13.10 -8.45 -2.61
CA ALA A 214 13.39 -9.61 -3.45
C ALA A 214 13.58 -10.89 -2.62
N VAL A 215 14.22 -10.80 -1.45
CA VAL A 215 14.51 -11.95 -0.58
C VAL A 215 13.30 -12.33 0.29
N SER A 216 12.52 -11.37 0.79
CA SER A 216 11.37 -11.67 1.66
C SER A 216 10.05 -11.88 0.91
N ARG A 217 9.96 -11.53 -0.39
CA ARG A 217 8.71 -11.60 -1.17
C ARG A 217 8.06 -12.99 -1.17
N ALA A 218 8.83 -14.07 -1.29
CA ALA A 218 8.24 -15.42 -1.29
C ALA A 218 7.52 -15.73 0.04
N ARG A 219 8.14 -15.36 1.16
CA ARG A 219 7.54 -15.49 2.49
C ARG A 219 6.33 -14.57 2.67
N LEU A 220 6.41 -13.33 2.19
CA LEU A 220 5.27 -12.40 2.25
C LEU A 220 4.11 -12.88 1.40
N ALA A 221 4.36 -13.47 0.22
CA ALA A 221 3.33 -14.06 -0.63
C ALA A 221 2.67 -15.30 0.00
N GLU A 222 3.38 -16.03 0.87
CA GLU A 222 2.81 -17.13 1.65
C GLU A 222 1.90 -16.61 2.78
N LEU A 223 2.31 -15.54 3.48
CA LEU A 223 1.57 -14.98 4.62
C LEU A 223 0.41 -14.06 4.20
N PHE A 224 0.56 -13.34 3.10
CA PHE A 224 -0.34 -12.29 2.61
C PHE A 224 -0.56 -12.42 1.09
N PRO A 225 -1.13 -13.53 0.62
CA PRO A 225 -1.21 -13.84 -0.81
C PRO A 225 -2.04 -12.83 -1.60
N ASP A 226 -3.15 -12.35 -1.04
CA ASP A 226 -4.07 -11.45 -1.73
C ASP A 226 -3.50 -10.03 -1.86
N GLU A 227 -2.82 -9.56 -0.82
CA GLU A 227 -2.18 -8.26 -0.76
C GLU A 227 -0.98 -8.20 -1.70
N VAL A 228 -0.10 -9.21 -1.68
CA VAL A 228 1.02 -9.27 -2.63
C VAL A 228 0.50 -9.36 -4.05
N ALA A 229 -0.52 -10.18 -4.32
CA ALA A 229 -1.12 -10.25 -5.65
C ALA A 229 -1.76 -8.91 -6.08
N ALA A 230 -2.29 -8.12 -5.16
CA ALA A 230 -2.82 -6.79 -5.46
C ALA A 230 -1.71 -5.82 -5.88
N SER A 231 -0.62 -5.74 -5.11
CA SER A 231 0.53 -4.89 -5.44
C SER A 231 1.18 -5.33 -6.76
N GLU A 232 1.28 -6.63 -7.02
CA GLU A 232 1.79 -7.16 -8.30
C GLU A 232 0.92 -6.74 -9.49
N ARG A 233 -0.42 -6.84 -9.36
CA ARG A 233 -1.34 -6.39 -10.41
C ARG A 233 -1.17 -4.91 -10.76
N GLU A 234 -0.91 -4.06 -9.76
CA GLU A 234 -0.66 -2.63 -9.98
C GLU A 234 0.64 -2.40 -10.77
N LEU A 235 1.71 -3.09 -10.39
CA LEU A 235 3.00 -3.02 -11.09
C LEU A 235 2.92 -3.48 -12.55
N VAL A 236 2.13 -4.53 -12.82
CA VAL A 236 1.97 -5.12 -14.17
C VAL A 236 1.01 -4.33 -15.05
N ALA A 237 0.19 -3.43 -14.48
CA ALA A 237 -0.89 -2.75 -15.19
C ALA A 237 -0.42 -1.97 -16.44
N SER A 238 0.71 -1.26 -16.35
CA SER A 238 1.25 -0.48 -17.48
C SER A 238 1.79 -1.37 -18.61
N LEU A 239 2.41 -2.51 -18.30
CA LEU A 239 2.81 -3.49 -19.31
C LEU A 239 1.60 -4.10 -20.01
N ARG A 240 0.58 -4.48 -19.24
CA ARG A 240 -0.67 -5.00 -19.80
C ARG A 240 -1.31 -4.01 -20.76
N SER A 241 -1.37 -2.73 -20.39
CA SER A 241 -1.91 -1.67 -21.28
C SER A 241 -1.09 -1.59 -22.57
N ALA A 242 0.24 -1.58 -22.49
CA ALA A 242 1.11 -1.52 -23.66
C ALA A 242 0.90 -2.73 -24.60
N ILE A 243 0.72 -3.94 -24.06
CA ILE A 243 0.42 -5.13 -24.89
C ILE A 243 -0.98 -5.04 -25.48
N ALA A 244 -1.98 -4.55 -24.74
CA ALA A 244 -3.33 -4.38 -25.25
C ALA A 244 -3.40 -3.36 -26.40
N GLU A 245 -2.65 -2.25 -26.30
CA GLU A 245 -2.48 -1.27 -27.38
C GLU A 245 -1.84 -1.91 -28.62
N ALA A 246 -0.81 -2.74 -28.43
CA ALA A 246 -0.13 -3.45 -29.51
C ALA A 246 -1.03 -4.47 -30.24
N VAL A 247 -1.92 -5.12 -29.50
CA VAL A 247 -2.95 -6.01 -30.07
C VAL A 247 -3.95 -5.19 -30.88
N ALA A 248 -4.40 -4.04 -30.35
CA ALA A 248 -5.37 -3.17 -31.00
C ALA A 248 -4.83 -2.50 -32.27
N SER A 249 -3.55 -2.14 -32.30
CA SER A 249 -2.88 -1.58 -33.50
C SER A 249 -2.58 -2.63 -34.57
N GLY A 250 -2.62 -3.92 -34.21
CA GLY A 250 -2.25 -5.03 -35.08
C GLY A 250 -0.75 -5.33 -35.11
N ASP A 251 0.06 -4.71 -34.24
CA ASP A 251 1.50 -4.99 -34.11
C ASP A 251 1.74 -6.39 -33.52
N LEU A 252 0.92 -6.79 -32.53
CA LEU A 252 1.03 -8.07 -31.81
C LEU A 252 -0.31 -8.82 -31.78
N PRO A 253 -0.87 -9.24 -32.94
CA PRO A 253 -2.23 -9.79 -33.01
C PRO A 253 -2.43 -11.14 -32.29
N GLY A 254 -1.34 -11.85 -31.98
CA GLY A 254 -1.36 -13.14 -31.28
C GLY A 254 -1.18 -13.05 -29.76
N ALA A 255 -0.91 -11.85 -29.23
CA ALA A 255 -0.64 -11.67 -27.80
C ALA A 255 -1.95 -11.67 -26.97
N ASP A 256 -1.84 -12.17 -25.74
CA ASP A 256 -2.86 -12.16 -24.70
C ASP A 256 -2.39 -11.18 -23.62
N PRO A 257 -2.96 -9.96 -23.55
CA PRO A 257 -2.45 -8.90 -22.70
C PRO A 257 -2.31 -9.28 -21.23
N GLU A 258 -3.23 -10.08 -20.69
CA GLU A 258 -3.18 -10.50 -19.29
C GLU A 258 -2.12 -11.58 -19.07
N ARG A 259 -2.16 -12.66 -19.87
CA ARG A 259 -1.26 -13.81 -19.65
C ARG A 259 0.18 -13.49 -20.00
N ASP A 260 0.40 -12.74 -21.07
CA ASP A 260 1.75 -12.44 -21.53
C ASP A 260 2.40 -11.38 -20.64
N ALA A 261 1.64 -10.38 -20.16
CA ALA A 261 2.17 -9.43 -19.16
C ALA A 261 2.58 -10.14 -17.86
N GLN A 262 1.75 -11.06 -17.35
CA GLN A 262 2.08 -11.83 -16.14
C GLN A 262 3.29 -12.75 -16.36
N ALA A 263 3.41 -13.38 -17.52
CA ALA A 263 4.55 -14.24 -17.86
C ALA A 263 5.85 -13.43 -17.94
N ILE A 264 5.82 -12.27 -18.59
CA ILE A 264 6.96 -11.34 -18.69
C ILE A 264 7.34 -10.82 -17.31
N TYR A 265 6.37 -10.42 -16.48
CA TYR A 265 6.62 -10.02 -15.09
C TYR A 265 7.33 -11.14 -14.32
N THR A 266 6.78 -12.35 -14.36
CA THR A 266 7.34 -13.52 -13.65
C THR A 266 8.77 -13.80 -14.06
N LEU A 267 9.05 -13.72 -15.37
CA LEU A 267 10.39 -13.88 -15.92
C LEU A 267 11.36 -12.79 -15.41
N ALA A 268 10.97 -11.52 -15.53
CA ALA A 268 11.80 -10.38 -15.16
C ALA A 268 12.06 -10.36 -13.64
N ILE A 269 11.01 -10.53 -12.82
CA ILE A 269 11.15 -10.50 -11.37
C ILE A 269 11.92 -11.70 -10.84
N GLY A 270 11.75 -12.89 -11.44
CA GLY A 270 12.50 -14.08 -11.09
C GLY A 270 14.00 -13.91 -11.37
N TRP A 271 14.34 -13.26 -12.49
CA TRP A 271 15.72 -12.88 -12.77
C TRP A 271 16.26 -11.87 -11.77
N VAL A 272 15.52 -10.78 -11.48
CA VAL A 272 15.92 -9.77 -10.49
C VAL A 272 16.15 -10.41 -9.12
N GLN A 273 15.27 -11.30 -8.67
CA GLN A 273 15.41 -12.00 -7.40
C GLN A 273 16.67 -12.87 -7.35
N ARG A 274 16.93 -13.64 -8.41
CA ARG A 274 18.16 -14.44 -8.52
C ARG A 274 19.40 -13.56 -8.52
N ALA A 275 19.40 -12.50 -9.32
CA ALA A 275 20.50 -11.54 -9.42
C ALA A 275 20.81 -10.88 -8.06
N LEU A 276 19.79 -10.44 -7.31
CA LEU A 276 19.97 -9.80 -6.01
C LEU A 276 20.34 -10.78 -4.88
N SER A 277 19.98 -12.06 -5.03
CA SER A 277 20.37 -13.13 -4.11
C SER A 277 21.83 -13.54 -4.31
N GLN A 278 22.32 -13.48 -5.55
CA GLN A 278 23.72 -13.69 -5.87
C GLN A 278 24.51 -12.43 -5.48
N ARG A 279 25.52 -12.54 -4.60
CA ARG A 279 26.36 -11.40 -4.19
C ARG A 279 27.34 -10.93 -5.28
N ALA A 280 27.04 -11.21 -6.54
CA ALA A 280 27.86 -10.89 -7.70
C ALA A 280 27.08 -9.94 -8.63
N PRO A 281 27.77 -9.03 -9.35
CA PRO A 281 27.11 -8.16 -10.32
C PRO A 281 26.41 -8.99 -11.40
N ALA A 282 25.13 -8.67 -11.67
CA ALA A 282 24.40 -9.34 -12.73
C ALA A 282 24.99 -8.97 -14.11
N PRO A 283 25.27 -9.95 -14.98
CA PRO A 283 25.83 -9.68 -16.30
C PRO A 283 24.80 -8.97 -17.18
N ARG A 284 25.14 -7.77 -17.68
CA ARG A 284 24.24 -6.98 -18.55
C ARG A 284 23.71 -7.75 -19.75
N GLY A 285 24.54 -8.63 -20.35
CA GLY A 285 24.13 -9.44 -21.49
C GLY A 285 23.00 -10.43 -21.19
N GLU A 286 22.81 -10.85 -19.94
CA GLU A 286 21.67 -11.70 -19.57
C GLU A 286 20.37 -10.90 -19.53
N ALA A 287 20.42 -9.64 -19.08
CA ALA A 287 19.27 -8.74 -19.11
C ALA A 287 18.85 -8.44 -20.55
N ASP A 288 19.81 -8.15 -21.44
CA ASP A 288 19.54 -7.94 -22.86
C ASP A 288 18.90 -9.18 -23.50
N HIS A 289 19.42 -10.37 -23.19
CA HIS A 289 18.86 -11.63 -23.66
C HIS A 289 17.42 -11.85 -23.20
N LEU A 290 17.08 -11.50 -21.95
CA LEU A 290 15.71 -11.62 -21.43
C LEU A 290 14.73 -10.70 -22.12
N ILE A 291 15.16 -9.48 -22.46
CA ILE A 291 14.34 -8.54 -23.23
C ILE A 291 14.03 -9.13 -24.61
N GLU A 292 15.06 -9.58 -25.33
CA GLU A 292 14.89 -10.18 -26.66
C GLU A 292 14.05 -11.46 -26.61
N PHE A 293 14.25 -12.30 -25.60
CA PHE A 293 13.46 -13.51 -25.41
C PHE A 293 11.97 -13.21 -25.19
N ALA A 294 11.66 -12.22 -24.34
CA ALA A 294 10.28 -11.81 -24.07
C ALA A 294 9.60 -11.23 -25.32
N LEU A 295 10.30 -10.37 -26.07
CA LEU A 295 9.77 -9.77 -27.30
C LEU A 295 9.57 -10.82 -28.41
N ALA A 296 10.51 -11.76 -28.56
CA ALA A 296 10.36 -12.87 -29.50
C ALA A 296 9.15 -13.75 -29.16
N ALA A 297 8.86 -13.96 -27.87
CA ALA A 297 7.69 -14.73 -27.43
C ALA A 297 6.36 -14.05 -27.81
N LEU A 298 6.29 -12.72 -27.75
CA LEU A 298 5.09 -11.95 -28.14
C LEU A 298 4.82 -11.98 -29.64
N HIS A 299 5.86 -12.01 -30.47
CA HIS A 299 5.73 -12.10 -31.93
C HIS A 299 5.30 -13.49 -32.44
N ARG A 300 5.23 -14.50 -31.55
CA ARG A 300 4.87 -15.86 -31.94
C ARG A 300 3.40 -15.94 -32.40
N GLN A 301 3.22 -16.30 -33.66
CA GLN A 301 1.88 -16.56 -34.24
C GLN A 301 1.39 -18.01 -34.07
N ALA A 302 2.23 -18.91 -33.54
CA ALA A 302 1.93 -20.34 -33.53
C ALA A 302 0.90 -20.75 -32.45
N PRO A 303 -0.05 -21.66 -32.77
CA PRO A 303 -1.12 -22.05 -31.87
C PRO A 303 -0.58 -22.55 -30.52
N ARG A 304 -1.20 -22.08 -29.42
CA ARG A 304 -0.87 -22.47 -28.05
C ARG A 304 -1.19 -23.96 -27.86
N ARG A 305 -0.17 -24.83 -28.00
CA ARG A 305 -0.28 -26.24 -27.61
C ARG A 305 -0.49 -26.30 -26.10
N LYS A 306 -1.56 -26.96 -25.66
CA LYS A 306 -1.83 -27.17 -24.23
C LYS A 306 -0.68 -27.96 -23.60
N PHE A 307 -0.10 -27.45 -22.53
CA PHE A 307 0.83 -28.23 -21.70
C PHE A 307 0.07 -29.44 -21.15
N ARG A 308 0.51 -30.64 -21.51
CA ARG A 308 0.10 -31.87 -20.83
C ARG A 308 1.11 -32.13 -19.73
N ALA A 309 0.73 -31.84 -18.49
CA ALA A 309 1.49 -32.33 -17.36
C ALA A 309 1.61 -33.86 -17.49
N ALA A 310 2.82 -34.39 -17.31
CA ALA A 310 2.95 -35.80 -17.06
C ALA A 310 2.09 -36.09 -15.82
N SER A 311 1.06 -36.92 -15.99
CA SER A 311 0.27 -37.40 -14.87
C SER A 311 1.23 -38.14 -13.94
N VAL A 312 1.63 -37.49 -12.85
CA VAL A 312 2.26 -38.16 -11.70
C VAL A 312 1.15 -38.92 -10.99
N ALA A 313 0.64 -39.96 -11.64
CA ALA A 313 -0.27 -40.91 -11.05
C ALA A 313 0.37 -42.29 -11.17
N SER A 314 0.61 -42.89 -9.99
CA SER A 314 0.56 -44.33 -9.70
C SER A 314 1.84 -45.16 -9.52
N GLU A 315 3.05 -44.63 -9.62
CA GLU A 315 4.24 -45.45 -9.27
C GLU A 315 4.58 -45.41 -7.77
N ASP A 316 4.57 -44.24 -7.13
CA ASP A 316 4.94 -44.14 -5.71
C ASP A 316 3.88 -44.72 -4.75
N HIS A 317 2.59 -44.63 -5.10
CA HIS A 317 1.52 -45.25 -4.30
C HIS A 317 1.52 -46.79 -4.40
N GLN A 318 1.95 -47.37 -5.52
CA GLN A 318 2.10 -48.82 -5.65
C GLN A 318 3.38 -49.34 -4.97
N ALA A 319 4.46 -48.56 -4.97
CA ALA A 319 5.69 -48.89 -4.26
C ALA A 319 5.48 -48.91 -2.73
N GLY A 320 4.79 -47.91 -2.18
CA GLY A 320 4.41 -47.85 -0.77
C GLY A 320 3.47 -48.99 -0.36
N ALA A 321 2.41 -49.24 -1.13
CA ALA A 321 1.45 -50.31 -0.85
C ALA A 321 2.06 -51.73 -0.97
N ARG A 322 3.04 -51.93 -1.87
CA ARG A 322 3.78 -53.21 -1.97
C ARG A 322 4.74 -53.40 -0.80
N SER A 323 5.38 -52.34 -0.30
CA SER A 323 6.31 -52.44 0.84
C SER A 323 5.55 -52.73 2.14
N GLU A 324 4.42 -52.07 2.38
CA GLU A 324 3.56 -52.34 3.56
C GLU A 324 2.96 -53.74 3.55
N ARG A 325 2.54 -54.25 2.38
CA ARG A 325 2.04 -55.63 2.25
C ARG A 325 3.14 -56.66 2.53
N LYS A 326 4.37 -56.44 2.05
CA LYS A 326 5.52 -57.31 2.34
C LYS A 326 5.89 -57.26 3.82
N PHE A 327 5.87 -56.08 4.45
CA PHE A 327 6.16 -55.93 5.87
C PHE A 327 5.11 -56.60 6.76
N ARG A 328 3.81 -56.39 6.48
CA ARG A 328 2.71 -57.08 7.20
C ARG A 328 2.77 -58.60 7.03
N ALA A 329 3.13 -59.10 5.85
CA ALA A 329 3.29 -60.55 5.62
C ALA A 329 4.47 -61.13 6.40
N ALA A 330 5.61 -60.43 6.47
CA ALA A 330 6.78 -60.84 7.24
C ALA A 330 6.50 -60.85 8.76
N SER A 331 5.81 -59.83 9.28
CA SER A 331 5.43 -59.76 10.69
C SER A 331 4.46 -60.86 11.11
N ARG A 332 3.50 -61.23 10.24
CA ARG A 332 2.59 -62.37 10.51
C ARG A 332 3.32 -63.71 10.53
N ARG A 333 4.32 -63.91 9.66
CA ARG A 333 5.15 -65.12 9.66
C ARG A 333 5.97 -65.22 10.95
N ARG A 334 6.64 -64.13 11.37
CA ARG A 334 7.36 -64.08 12.65
C ARG A 334 6.46 -64.35 13.86
N ALA A 335 5.27 -63.75 13.90
CA ALA A 335 4.31 -64.00 14.98
C ALA A 335 3.84 -65.47 15.01
N LYS A 336 3.67 -66.10 13.84
CA LYS A 336 3.32 -67.53 13.75
C LYS A 336 4.47 -68.43 14.23
N THR A 337 5.71 -68.12 13.85
CA THR A 337 6.90 -68.88 14.31
C THR A 337 7.10 -68.78 15.82
N ILE A 338 6.91 -67.59 16.40
CA ILE A 338 7.02 -67.39 17.86
C ILE A 338 5.92 -68.17 18.61
N ARG A 339 4.69 -68.21 18.07
CA ARG A 339 3.58 -68.97 18.67
C ARG A 339 3.78 -70.48 18.58
N GLN A 340 4.37 -70.97 17.50
CA GLN A 340 4.73 -72.39 17.36
C GLN A 340 5.89 -72.77 18.29
N ALA A 341 6.88 -71.90 18.48
CA ALA A 341 7.96 -72.13 19.44
C ALA A 341 7.44 -72.21 20.89
N SER A 342 6.48 -71.35 21.27
CA SER A 342 5.90 -71.37 22.62
C SER A 342 4.91 -72.51 22.87
N GLU A 343 4.29 -73.07 21.82
CA GLU A 343 3.48 -74.30 21.93
C GLU A 343 4.35 -75.55 22.09
N VAL A 344 5.51 -75.63 21.44
CA VAL A 344 6.45 -76.74 21.63
C VAL A 344 7.04 -76.73 23.04
N GLU A 345 7.32 -75.55 23.59
CA GLU A 345 7.86 -75.41 24.96
C GLU A 345 6.83 -75.78 26.04
N LYS A 346 5.53 -75.65 25.77
CA LYS A 346 4.44 -76.08 26.67
C LYS A 346 4.13 -77.58 26.66
N VAL A 347 4.61 -78.31 25.66
CA VAL A 347 4.38 -79.77 25.55
C VAL A 347 5.54 -80.57 26.18
N VAL A 348 6.62 -79.88 26.58
CA VAL A 348 7.83 -80.49 27.19
C VAL A 348 7.95 -80.18 28.70
N SER A 349 6.95 -79.54 29.32
CA SER A 349 6.78 -79.43 30.77
C SER A 349 5.56 -80.22 31.24
#